data_AF-A0A4R5EEH6-F1
#
_entry.id   AF-A0A4R5EEH6-F1
#
_cell.length_a   1.000
_cell.length_b   1.000
_cell.length_c   1.000
_cell.angle_alpha   90.00
_cell.angle_beta   90.00
_cell.angle_gamma   90.00
#
_symmetry.space_group_name_H-M   'P 1'
#
loop_
_entity.id
_entity.type
_entity.pdbx_description
1 polymer ?
#
loop_
_entity_poly.entity_id
_entity_poly.type
_entity_poly.pdbx_seq_one_letter_code
_entity_poly.pdbx_strand_id
1 'polypeptide(L)'
;MTDPMTVAIATAMAGKAVEVAGEPVRAAVAEMCRRVRERVRGRPADEAALARAAEDPEAVEGAVRRLLDDDPGFRAELETLWNQAQTKASANDEGVVNVFNGRADKVVQLRDVQGDLNIN
;
A
#
# COMPACT_ATOMS: atom_id res chain seq x y z
N MET A 1 16.92 2.99 4.08
CA MET A 1 16.13 3.78 3.11
C MET A 1 14.66 3.48 3.36
N THR A 2 13.82 4.49 3.44
CA THR A 2 12.36 4.33 3.57
C THR A 2 11.76 3.92 2.23
N ASP A 3 10.83 2.98 2.23
CA ASP A 3 10.21 2.47 1.01
C ASP A 3 9.16 3.47 0.44
N PRO A 4 8.85 3.39 -0.87
CA PRO A 4 7.92 4.32 -1.52
C PRO A 4 6.50 4.34 -0.95
N MET A 5 6.01 3.21 -0.40
CA MET A 5 4.68 3.12 0.19
C MET A 5 4.64 3.91 1.50
N THR A 6 5.63 3.74 2.37
CA THR A 6 5.75 4.51 3.63
C THR A 6 5.82 6.02 3.36
N VAL A 7 6.62 6.45 2.36
CA VAL A 7 6.71 7.87 1.98
C VAL A 7 5.37 8.41 1.46
N ALA A 8 4.66 7.63 0.62
CA ALA A 8 3.36 8.01 0.08
C ALA A 8 2.31 8.17 1.20
N ILE A 9 2.26 7.25 2.15
CA ILE A 9 1.38 7.33 3.32
C ILE A 9 1.72 8.58 4.14
N ALA A 10 2.99 8.77 4.52
CA ALA A 10 3.41 9.91 5.34
C ALA A 10 3.09 11.26 4.66
N THR A 11 3.32 11.36 3.35
CA THR A 11 3.01 12.54 2.54
C THR A 11 1.51 12.82 2.50
N ALA A 12 0.68 11.80 2.26
CA ALA A 12 -0.77 11.93 2.28
C ALA A 12 -1.29 12.33 3.67
N MET A 13 -0.71 11.77 4.73
CA MET A 13 -1.07 12.10 6.11
C MET A 13 -0.69 13.53 6.49
N ALA A 14 0.40 14.06 5.93
CA ALA A 14 0.77 15.48 6.01
C ALA A 14 -0.17 16.42 5.25
N GLY A 15 -1.21 15.90 4.60
CA GLY A 15 -2.16 16.69 3.81
C GLY A 15 -1.58 17.21 2.50
N LYS A 16 -0.41 16.69 2.09
CA LYS A 16 0.23 17.07 0.83
C LYS A 16 -0.31 16.21 -0.30
N ALA A 17 -0.39 16.80 -1.49
CA ALA A 17 -0.74 16.07 -2.69
C ALA A 17 0.32 15.01 -2.97
N VAL A 18 -0.10 13.74 -3.06
CA VAL A 18 0.78 12.66 -3.49
C VAL A 18 0.63 12.50 -4.99
N GLU A 19 1.73 12.67 -5.72
CA GLU A 19 1.81 12.34 -7.14
C GLU A 19 1.82 10.82 -7.29
N VAL A 20 0.62 10.23 -7.41
CA VAL A 20 0.45 8.79 -7.66
C VAL A 20 -0.13 8.53 -9.04
N ALA A 21 0.20 7.35 -9.59
CA ALA A 21 -0.18 6.89 -10.92
C ALA A 21 -1.67 6.49 -11.01
N GLY A 22 -2.58 7.46 -10.85
CA GLY A 22 -4.00 7.30 -11.11
C GLY A 22 -4.89 7.05 -9.89
N GLU A 23 -6.21 7.06 -10.15
CA GLU A 23 -7.25 6.98 -9.13
C GLU A 23 -7.20 5.71 -8.25
N PRO A 24 -6.89 4.50 -8.79
CA PRO A 24 -6.78 3.31 -7.94
C PRO A 24 -5.72 3.43 -6.84
N VAL A 25 -4.59 4.09 -7.15
CA VAL A 25 -3.50 4.30 -6.18
C VAL A 25 -3.89 5.37 -5.16
N ARG A 26 -4.59 6.44 -5.58
CA ARG A 26 -5.12 7.46 -4.64
C ARG A 26 -6.07 6.87 -3.62
N ALA A 27 -7.04 6.07 -4.08
CA ALA A 27 -8.02 5.41 -3.21
C ALA A 27 -7.34 4.46 -2.22
N ALA A 28 -6.34 3.71 -2.68
CA ALA A 28 -5.57 2.82 -1.82
C ALA A 28 -4.77 3.58 -0.76
N VAL A 29 -4.07 4.65 -1.12
CA VAL A 29 -3.34 5.49 -0.15
C VAL A 29 -4.29 6.10 0.88
N ALA A 30 -5.47 6.57 0.48
CA ALA A 30 -6.46 7.09 1.41
C ALA A 30 -6.92 6.04 2.44
N GLU A 31 -7.16 4.79 1.99
CA GLU A 31 -7.49 3.67 2.86
C GLU A 31 -6.32 3.29 3.79
N MET A 32 -5.08 3.27 3.29
CA MET A 32 -3.89 3.04 4.13
C MET A 32 -3.77 4.09 5.23
N CYS A 33 -3.94 5.38 4.88
CA CYS A 33 -3.93 6.47 5.86
C CYS A 33 -4.99 6.29 6.95
N ARG A 34 -6.19 5.82 6.58
CA ARG A 34 -7.25 5.51 7.55
C ARG A 34 -6.82 4.39 8.49
N ARG A 35 -6.30 3.29 7.96
CA ARG A 35 -5.86 2.13 8.76
C ARG A 35 -4.70 2.49 9.70
N VAL A 36 -3.75 3.29 9.22
CA VAL A 36 -2.65 3.81 10.06
C VAL A 36 -3.20 4.66 11.20
N ARG A 37 -4.15 5.58 10.93
CA ARG A 37 -4.80 6.37 11.98
C ARG A 37 -5.54 5.51 13.00
N GLU A 38 -6.21 4.45 12.55
CA GLU A 38 -6.89 3.52 13.46
C GLU A 38 -5.88 2.73 14.31
N ARG A 39 -4.74 2.36 13.73
CA ARG A 39 -3.74 1.53 14.40
C ARG A 39 -2.87 2.27 15.40
N VAL A 40 -2.58 3.55 15.15
CA VAL A 40 -1.86 4.38 16.12
C VAL A 40 -2.72 4.77 17.32
N ARG A 41 -4.04 4.55 17.30
CA ARG A 41 -4.90 4.83 18.45
C ARG A 41 -4.43 4.04 19.66
N GLY A 42 -4.20 4.73 20.78
CA GLY A 42 -3.62 4.17 21.98
C GLY A 42 -2.09 4.19 22.02
N ARG A 43 -1.42 4.79 21.02
CA ARG A 43 0.03 5.05 20.99
C ARG A 43 0.28 6.56 21.04
N PRO A 44 0.42 7.17 22.24
CA PRO A 44 0.44 8.63 22.40
C PRO A 44 1.54 9.33 21.59
N ALA A 45 2.72 8.71 21.48
CA ALA A 45 3.85 9.27 20.73
C ALA A 45 3.59 9.31 19.22
N ASP A 46 2.97 8.25 18.67
CA ASP A 46 2.67 8.16 17.25
C ASP A 46 1.45 9.03 16.91
N GLU A 47 0.44 9.08 17.78
CA GLU A 47 -0.69 10.03 17.63
C GLU A 47 -0.23 11.48 17.59
N ALA A 48 0.71 11.86 18.47
CA ALA A 48 1.27 13.21 18.50
C ALA A 48 2.06 13.55 17.22
N ALA A 49 2.79 12.58 16.66
CA ALA A 49 3.49 12.75 15.39
C ALA A 49 2.50 12.96 14.23
N LEU A 50 1.43 12.17 14.19
CA LEU A 50 0.38 12.30 13.17
C LEU A 50 -0.41 13.60 13.30
N ALA A 51 -0.62 14.11 14.53
CA ALA A 51 -1.30 15.39 14.75
C ALA A 51 -0.51 16.59 14.21
N ARG A 52 0.83 16.50 14.21
CA ARG A 52 1.75 17.52 13.68
C ARG A 52 2.16 17.27 12.24
N ALA A 53 1.42 16.43 11.51
CA ALA A 53 1.85 15.95 10.20
C ALA A 53 2.10 17.06 9.17
N ALA A 54 1.38 18.18 9.25
CA ALA A 54 1.58 19.33 8.37
C ALA A 54 2.85 20.12 8.71
N GLU A 55 3.28 20.11 9.97
CA GLU A 55 4.40 20.88 10.52
C GLU A 55 5.72 20.10 10.45
N ASP A 56 5.66 18.79 10.69
CA ASP A 56 6.81 17.89 10.73
C ASP A 56 6.55 16.59 9.96
N PRO A 57 6.73 16.60 8.63
CA PRO A 57 6.56 15.41 7.79
C PRO A 57 7.53 14.28 8.13
N GLU A 58 8.74 14.60 8.61
CA GLU A 58 9.76 13.59 8.96
C GLU A 58 9.34 12.82 10.23
N ALA A 59 8.72 13.49 11.19
CA ALA A 59 8.15 12.82 12.36
C ALA A 59 7.04 11.83 12.00
N VAL A 60 6.20 12.16 11.01
CA VAL A 60 5.16 11.25 10.51
C VAL A 60 5.78 10.05 9.84
N GLU A 61 6.77 10.26 8.95
CA GLU A 61 7.47 9.16 8.29
C GLU A 61 8.12 8.23 9.33
N GLY A 62 8.76 8.80 10.35
CA GLY A 62 9.33 8.04 11.47
C GLY A 62 8.28 7.24 12.25
N ALA A 63 7.12 7.83 12.53
CA ALA A 63 6.03 7.16 13.24
C ALA A 63 5.41 6.02 12.41
N VAL A 64 5.14 6.25 11.12
CA VAL A 64 4.63 5.23 10.20
C VAL A 64 5.64 4.09 10.07
N ARG A 65 6.93 4.40 9.88
CA ARG A 65 7.97 3.37 9.78
C ARG A 65 8.05 2.52 11.05
N ARG A 66 8.09 3.14 12.23
CA ARG A 66 8.08 2.41 13.51
C ARG A 66 6.86 1.52 13.66
N LEU A 67 5.67 2.03 13.31
CA LEU A 67 4.45 1.23 13.34
C LEU A 67 4.56 -0.02 12.46
N LEU A 68 5.13 0.11 11.26
CA LEU A 68 5.29 -0.99 10.32
C LEU A 68 6.43 -1.95 10.68
N ASP A 69 7.44 -1.48 11.42
CA ASP A 69 8.50 -2.33 11.98
C ASP A 69 8.00 -3.12 13.19
N ASP A 70 7.18 -2.49 14.05
CA ASP A 70 6.58 -3.10 15.24
C ASP A 70 5.48 -4.12 14.91
N ASP A 71 4.80 -3.95 13.78
CA ASP A 71 3.73 -4.85 13.34
C ASP A 71 3.94 -5.33 11.88
N PRO A 72 4.71 -6.42 11.71
CA PRO A 72 4.97 -7.00 10.38
C PRO A 72 3.71 -7.51 9.68
N GLY A 73 2.68 -7.94 10.43
CA GLY A 73 1.42 -8.41 9.85
C GLY A 73 0.66 -7.26 9.20
N PHE A 74 0.63 -6.12 9.88
CA PHE A 74 0.06 -4.89 9.36
C PHE A 74 0.83 -4.35 8.15
N ARG A 75 2.16 -4.42 8.18
CA ARG A 75 2.97 -4.11 6.99
C ARG A 75 2.53 -4.95 5.79
N ALA A 76 2.40 -6.27 5.94
CA ALA A 76 1.99 -7.15 4.86
C ALA A 76 0.57 -6.82 4.32
N GLU A 77 -0.35 -6.40 5.19
CA GLU A 77 -1.68 -5.92 4.76
C GLU A 77 -1.59 -4.66 3.89
N LEU A 78 -0.79 -3.66 4.29
CA LEU A 78 -0.63 -2.43 3.51
C LEU A 78 0.11 -2.68 2.19
N GLU A 79 1.15 -3.52 2.21
CA GLU A 79 1.87 -3.94 1.00
C GLU A 79 0.94 -4.65 0.01
N THR A 80 0.04 -5.51 0.50
CA THR A 80 -0.98 -6.16 -0.33
C THR A 80 -1.89 -5.13 -1.00
N LEU A 81 -2.39 -4.16 -0.24
CA LEU A 81 -3.26 -3.10 -0.76
C LEU A 81 -2.52 -2.22 -1.78
N TRP A 82 -1.27 -1.88 -1.50
CA TRP A 82 -0.40 -1.10 -2.38
C TRP A 82 -0.13 -1.82 -3.71
N ASN A 83 0.25 -3.09 -3.65
CA ASN A 83 0.53 -3.89 -4.84
C ASN A 83 -0.73 -4.11 -5.70
N GLN A 84 -1.89 -4.32 -5.08
CA GLN A 84 -3.16 -4.40 -5.78
C GLN A 84 -3.52 -3.09 -6.48
N ALA A 85 -3.22 -1.95 -5.85
CA ALA A 85 -3.51 -0.64 -6.43
C ALA A 85 -2.59 -0.32 -7.62
N GLN A 86 -1.29 -0.58 -7.49
CA GLN A 86 -0.34 -0.45 -8.59
C GLN A 86 -0.72 -1.36 -9.76
N THR A 87 -1.08 -2.60 -9.46
CA THR A 87 -1.60 -3.57 -10.43
C THR A 87 -2.80 -3.02 -11.20
N LYS A 88 -3.82 -2.51 -10.50
CA LYS A 88 -5.03 -1.95 -11.12
C LYS A 88 -4.72 -0.70 -11.95
N ALA A 89 -3.75 0.11 -11.52
CA ALA A 89 -3.32 1.27 -12.29
C ALA A 89 -2.62 0.86 -13.59
N SER A 90 -1.76 -0.16 -13.57
CA SER A 90 -1.06 -0.69 -14.75
C SER A 90 -1.97 -1.49 -15.69
N ALA A 91 -3.07 -2.07 -15.19
CA ALA A 91 -4.01 -2.86 -15.99
C ALA A 91 -4.92 -2.02 -16.91
N ASN A 92 -5.04 -0.70 -16.67
CA ASN A 92 -5.89 0.19 -17.46
C ASN A 92 -5.40 0.41 -18.91
N ASP A 93 -4.24 -0.14 -19.28
CA ASP A 93 -3.60 0.01 -20.60
C ASP A 93 -3.51 -1.33 -21.39
N GLU A 94 -4.51 -2.24 -21.24
CA GLU A 94 -4.58 -3.60 -21.84
C GLU A 94 -3.85 -4.73 -21.08
N GLY A 95 -3.35 -4.48 -19.87
CA GLY A 95 -2.60 -5.47 -19.08
C GLY A 95 -3.47 -6.41 -18.25
N VAL A 96 -3.36 -7.72 -18.44
CA VAL A 96 -3.88 -8.71 -17.48
C VAL A 96 -2.85 -8.92 -16.38
N VAL A 97 -3.21 -8.57 -15.15
CA VAL A 97 -2.34 -8.72 -13.98
C VAL A 97 -3.00 -9.66 -12.97
N ASN A 98 -2.29 -10.68 -12.54
CA ASN A 98 -2.75 -11.62 -11.54
C ASN A 98 -2.00 -11.37 -10.23
N VAL A 99 -2.74 -11.23 -9.13
CA VAL A 99 -2.15 -10.97 -7.81
C VAL A 99 -2.30 -12.22 -6.98
N PHE A 100 -1.20 -12.95 -6.78
CA PHE A 100 -1.14 -14.12 -5.92
C PHE A 100 -0.48 -13.77 -4.58
N ASN A 101 -1.23 -13.93 -3.48
CA ASN A 101 -0.71 -13.76 -2.12
C ASN A 101 -0.75 -15.12 -1.39
N GLY A 102 0.40 -15.78 -1.23
CA GLY A 102 0.51 -17.08 -0.56
C GLY A 102 1.79 -17.84 -0.89
N ARG A 103 1.90 -19.09 -0.44
CA ARG A 103 2.95 -20.04 -0.85
C ARG A 103 2.34 -21.04 -1.82
N ALA A 104 2.86 -21.11 -3.04
CA ALA A 104 2.47 -22.11 -4.04
C ALA A 104 3.73 -22.76 -4.61
N ASP A 105 3.65 -24.07 -4.87
CA ASP A 105 4.71 -24.79 -5.58
C ASP A 105 4.72 -24.46 -7.08
N LYS A 106 3.55 -24.15 -7.67
CA LYS A 106 3.40 -23.68 -9.04
C LYS A 106 2.27 -22.67 -9.16
N VAL A 107 2.50 -21.61 -9.93
CA VAL A 107 1.50 -20.61 -10.30
C VAL A 107 1.48 -20.52 -11.83
N VAL A 108 0.30 -20.67 -12.43
CA VAL A 108 0.10 -20.54 -13.88
C VAL A 108 -0.85 -19.38 -14.13
N GLN A 109 -0.44 -18.44 -15.00
CA GLN A 109 -1.25 -17.30 -15.42
C GLN A 109 -1.40 -17.33 -16.94
N LEU A 110 -2.63 -17.10 -17.41
CA LEU A 110 -3.00 -17.08 -18.82
C LEU A 110 -3.77 -15.78 -19.11
N ARG A 111 -3.41 -15.09 -20.19
CA ARG A 111 -3.98 -13.78 -20.58
C ARG A 111 -5.17 -13.93 -21.52
N ASP A 112 -4.97 -14.65 -22.61
CA ASP A 112 -5.96 -14.87 -23.66
C ASP A 112 -5.81 -16.32 -24.14
N VAL A 113 -6.91 -17.08 -24.06
CA VAL A 113 -6.95 -18.48 -24.48
C VAL A 113 -8.02 -18.57 -25.55
N GLN A 114 -7.58 -18.67 -26.80
CA GLN A 114 -8.45 -18.91 -27.95
C GLN A 114 -8.25 -20.35 -28.40
N GLY A 115 -9.16 -21.23 -27.99
CA GLY A 115 -9.08 -22.69 -28.15
C GLY A 115 -9.08 -23.42 -26.81
N ASP A 116 -8.78 -24.72 -26.82
CA ASP A 116 -8.85 -25.56 -25.64
C ASP A 116 -7.53 -25.53 -24.83
N LEU A 117 -7.66 -25.40 -23.51
CA LEU A 117 -6.58 -25.59 -22.55
C LEU A 117 -6.77 -26.91 -21.82
N ASN A 118 -5.74 -27.76 -21.82
CA ASN A 118 -5.76 -29.03 -21.08
C ASN A 118 -4.55 -29.09 -20.13
N ILE A 119 -4.81 -29.31 -18.83
CA ILE A 119 -3.80 -29.39 -17.77
C ILE A 119 -3.85 -30.81 -17.19
N ASN A 120 -2.71 -31.52 -17.23
CA ASN A 120 -2.56 -32.87 -16.71
C ASN A 120 -2.04 -32.89 -15.27
#